data_AF-A0A3M1NFX7-F1
#
_entry.id   AF-A0A3M1NFX7-F1
#
_cell.length_a   1.000
_cell.length_b   1.000
_cell.length_c   1.000
_cell.angle_alpha   90.00
_cell.angle_beta   90.00
_cell.angle_gamma   90.00
#
_symmetry.space_group_name_H-M   'P 1'
#
loop_
_entity.id
_entity.type
_entity.pdbx_description
1 polymer ?
#
loop_
_entity_poly.entity_id
_entity_poly.type
_entity_poly.pdbx_seq_one_letter_code
_entity_poly.pdbx_strand_id
1 'polypeptide(L)'
;MVEDVNKIIQKNRLAKELKRHGIADDSAQAFSQANEIIGGEKIGLTEKNTEKLQNNDRNIIADINSLQRFRESAHARMNELSEQISGIKSQLKEVLDLMSKLEKSNSPKQKISEEPKKSAPIDRNNVSPDDVQIDKIFYYGQK
;
A
#
# COMPACT_ATOMS: atom_id res chain seq x y z
N MET A 1 10.41 19.71 42.77
CA MET A 1 10.80 19.68 41.35
C MET A 1 11.78 20.78 40.91
N VAL A 2 11.97 21.89 41.63
CA VAL A 2 12.93 22.95 41.23
C VAL A 2 14.39 22.63 41.62
N GLU A 3 14.61 21.80 42.65
CA GLU A 3 15.97 21.43 43.10
C GLU A 3 16.75 20.56 42.10
N ASP A 4 16.10 19.73 41.30
CA ASP A 4 16.79 18.83 40.36
C ASP A 4 17.38 19.57 39.16
N VAL A 5 16.69 20.59 38.65
CA VAL A 5 17.17 21.39 37.51
C VAL A 5 18.41 22.20 37.90
N ASN A 6 18.42 22.79 39.11
CA ASN A 6 19.57 23.54 39.60
C ASN A 6 20.80 22.64 39.79
N LYS A 7 20.63 21.42 40.30
CA LYS A 7 21.71 20.42 40.39
C LYS A 7 22.26 20.04 39.01
N ILE A 8 21.40 19.86 38.01
CA ILE A 8 21.82 19.54 36.63
C ILE A 8 22.61 20.70 36.00
N ILE A 9 22.20 21.95 36.23
CA ILE A 9 22.91 23.14 35.75
C ILE A 9 24.31 23.21 36.40
N GLN A 10 24.41 22.96 37.70
CA GLN A 10 25.69 22.94 38.42
C GLN A 10 26.62 21.84 37.90
N LYS A 11 26.11 20.61 37.70
CA LYS A 11 26.88 19.49 37.11
C LYS A 11 27.43 19.82 35.73
N ASN A 12 26.61 20.45 34.88
CA ASN A 12 27.05 20.87 33.55
C ASN A 12 28.10 21.99 33.58
N ARG A 13 28.01 22.92 34.53
CA ARG A 13 29.05 23.97 34.69
C ARG A 13 30.36 23.36 35.13
N LEU A 14 30.33 22.51 36.15
CA LEU A 14 31.52 21.84 36.67
C LEU A 14 32.17 20.92 35.62
N ALA A 15 31.38 20.16 34.86
CA ALA A 15 31.89 19.32 33.78
C ALA A 15 32.64 20.15 32.70
N LYS A 16 32.13 21.34 32.36
CA LYS A 16 32.82 22.24 31.42
C LYS A 16 34.14 22.76 31.98
N GLU A 17 34.18 23.07 33.28
CA GLU A 17 35.40 23.50 33.96
C GLU A 17 36.44 22.38 34.03
N LEU A 18 36.04 21.16 34.41
CA LEU A 18 36.92 19.99 34.47
C LEU A 18 37.58 19.70 33.12
N LYS A 19 36.82 19.79 32.02
CA LYS A 19 37.36 19.66 30.67
C LYS A 19 38.28 20.83 30.30
N ARG A 20 37.89 22.07 30.65
CA ARG A 20 38.68 23.27 30.34
C ARG A 20 40.04 23.27 31.06
N HIS A 21 40.10 22.71 32.26
CA HIS A 21 41.32 22.61 33.06
C HIS A 21 42.15 21.34 32.76
N GLY A 22 41.71 20.50 31.81
CA GLY A 22 42.42 19.27 31.44
C GLY A 22 42.39 18.20 32.53
N ILE A 23 41.41 18.24 33.43
CA ILE A 23 41.23 17.26 34.52
C ILE A 23 40.49 16.00 33.99
N ALA A 24 39.72 16.16 32.91
CA ALA A 24 39.06 15.08 32.20
C ALA A 24 39.37 15.17 30.69
N ASP A 25 39.65 14.02 30.09
CA ASP A 25 40.07 13.90 28.69
C ASP A 25 38.90 14.11 27.72
N ASP A 26 37.69 13.71 28.13
CA ASP A 26 36.48 13.85 27.34
C ASP A 26 35.28 14.41 28.14
N SER A 27 34.22 14.77 27.42
CA SER A 27 33.02 15.36 28.00
C SER A 27 32.24 14.38 28.89
N ALA A 28 32.32 13.07 28.63
CA ALA A 28 31.61 12.05 29.39
C ALA A 28 32.29 11.80 30.75
N GLN A 29 33.62 11.72 30.75
CA GLN A 29 34.45 11.64 31.95
C GLN A 29 34.30 12.90 32.80
N ALA A 30 34.31 14.09 32.18
CA ALA A 30 34.11 15.36 32.89
C ALA A 30 32.72 15.44 33.57
N PHE A 31 31.69 14.95 32.88
CA PHE A 31 30.34 14.90 33.45
C PHE A 31 30.22 13.87 34.58
N SER A 32 30.84 12.70 34.44
CA SER A 32 30.88 11.67 35.49
C SER A 32 31.57 12.19 36.76
N GLN A 33 32.74 12.81 36.61
CA GLN A 33 33.47 13.41 37.75
C GLN A 33 32.69 14.57 38.39
N ALA A 34 32.08 15.44 37.58
CA ALA A 34 31.22 16.51 38.11
C ALA A 34 29.99 15.95 38.85
N ASN A 35 29.45 14.83 38.39
CA ASN A 35 28.34 14.14 39.01
C ASN A 35 28.76 13.48 40.33
N GLU A 36 29.98 12.98 40.46
CA GLU A 36 30.53 12.47 41.73
C GLU A 36 30.75 13.61 42.74
N ILE A 37 31.33 14.74 42.31
CA ILE A 37 31.67 15.88 43.18
C ILE A 37 30.42 16.59 43.72
N ILE A 38 29.41 16.84 42.87
CA ILE A 38 28.17 17.54 43.26
C ILE A 38 27.11 16.57 43.78
N GLY A 39 27.12 15.33 43.29
CA GLY A 39 26.12 14.33 43.62
C GLY A 39 26.35 13.65 44.95
N GLY A 40 27.60 13.44 45.40
CA GLY A 40 27.97 12.75 46.65
C GLY A 40 27.47 11.30 46.78
N GLU A 41 26.54 10.90 45.93
CA GLU A 41 26.03 9.57 45.76
C GLU A 41 26.94 8.92 44.72
N LYS A 42 27.74 7.94 45.15
CA LYS A 42 28.05 6.83 44.25
C LYS A 42 26.68 6.37 43.77
N ILE A 43 26.28 6.76 42.57
CA ILE A 43 25.20 6.10 41.85
C ILE A 43 25.78 4.72 41.53
N GLY A 44 25.84 3.87 42.56
CA GLY A 44 25.86 2.46 42.35
C GLY A 44 24.69 2.22 41.44
N LEU A 45 24.97 1.64 40.28
CA LEU A 45 24.04 0.78 39.60
C LEU A 45 23.55 -0.21 40.66
N THR A 46 22.53 0.15 41.42
CA THR A 46 21.92 -0.75 42.39
C THR A 46 21.38 -1.89 41.54
N GLU A 47 21.73 -3.12 41.87
CA GLU A 47 21.46 -4.32 41.06
C GLU A 47 20.01 -4.38 40.56
N LYS A 48 19.08 -3.83 41.35
CA LYS A 48 17.66 -3.67 41.02
C LYS A 48 17.37 -2.81 39.77
N ASN A 49 18.15 -1.76 39.52
CA ASN A 49 17.97 -0.89 38.34
C ASN A 49 18.55 -1.55 37.08
N THR A 50 19.68 -2.27 37.19
CA THR A 50 20.23 -3.06 36.08
C THR A 50 19.36 -4.27 35.73
N GLU A 51 18.78 -4.96 36.72
CA GLU A 51 17.84 -6.06 36.50
C GLU A 51 16.55 -5.59 35.82
N LYS A 52 16.00 -4.43 36.23
CA LYS A 52 14.83 -3.83 35.57
C LYS A 52 15.10 -3.48 34.11
N LEU A 53 16.27 -2.92 33.81
CA LEU A 53 16.68 -2.63 32.43
C LEU A 53 16.82 -3.90 31.60
N GLN A 54 17.50 -4.92 32.13
CA GLN A 54 17.66 -6.21 31.44
C GLN A 54 16.33 -6.95 31.20
N ASN A 55 15.40 -6.88 32.15
CA ASN A 55 14.07 -7.46 31.98
C ASN A 55 13.23 -6.69 30.95
N ASN A 56 13.34 -5.36 30.92
CA ASN A 56 12.71 -4.56 29.87
C ASN A 56 13.27 -4.88 28.49
N ASP A 57 14.59 -5.01 28.36
CA ASP A 57 15.24 -5.37 27.10
C ASP A 57 14.79 -6.77 26.61
N ARG A 58 14.69 -7.75 27.53
CA ARG A 58 14.18 -9.09 27.21
C ARG A 58 12.72 -9.06 26.74
N ASN A 59 11.88 -8.25 27.39
CA ASN A 59 10.48 -8.10 27.00
C ASN A 59 10.36 -7.43 25.62
N ILE A 60 11.14 -6.37 25.36
CA ILE A 60 11.18 -5.70 24.07
C ILE A 60 11.63 -6.66 22.96
N ILE A 61 12.64 -7.49 23.21
CA ILE A 61 13.11 -8.50 22.24
C ILE A 61 12.01 -9.53 21.97
N ALA A 62 11.29 -9.99 22.99
CA ALA A 62 10.17 -10.91 22.83
C ALA A 62 9.05 -10.30 21.99
N ASP A 63 8.69 -9.03 22.25
CA ASP A 63 7.69 -8.29 21.49
C ASP A 63 8.11 -8.11 20.03
N ILE A 64 9.36 -7.73 19.77
CA ILE A 64 9.91 -7.62 18.41
C ILE A 64 9.79 -8.95 17.66
N ASN A 65 10.15 -10.07 18.28
CA ASN A 65 10.05 -11.38 17.67
C ASN A 65 8.60 -11.77 17.37
N SER A 66 7.66 -11.44 18.27
CA SER A 66 6.24 -11.70 18.05
C SER A 66 5.68 -10.86 16.89
N LEU A 67 6.08 -9.60 16.79
CA LEU A 67 5.70 -8.69 15.71
C LEU A 67 6.28 -9.15 14.36
N GLN A 68 7.51 -9.67 14.35
CA GLN A 68 8.10 -10.25 13.13
C GLN A 68 7.32 -11.45 12.63
N ARG A 69 6.97 -12.40 13.52
CA ARG A 69 6.13 -13.56 13.16
C ARG A 69 4.75 -13.14 12.68
N PHE A 70 4.14 -12.15 13.34
CA PHE A 70 2.86 -11.59 12.92
C PHE A 70 2.95 -10.98 11.52
N ARG A 71 4.00 -10.19 11.25
CA ARG A 71 4.26 -9.59 9.93
C ARG A 71 4.40 -10.66 8.84
N GLU A 72 5.17 -11.71 9.11
CA GLU A 72 5.36 -12.82 8.15
C GLU A 72 4.05 -13.56 7.87
N SER A 73 3.25 -13.85 8.90
CA SER A 73 1.93 -14.45 8.76
C SER A 73 0.97 -13.56 7.96
N ALA A 74 0.97 -12.24 8.22
CA ALA A 74 0.17 -11.29 7.47
C ALA A 74 0.55 -11.26 5.98
N HIS A 75 1.85 -11.26 5.67
CA HIS A 75 2.32 -11.34 4.28
C HIS A 75 1.91 -12.63 3.58
N ALA A 76 2.03 -13.78 4.25
CA ALA A 76 1.60 -15.06 3.70
C ALA A 76 0.09 -15.04 3.37
N ARG A 77 -0.73 -14.53 4.30
CA ARG A 77 -2.18 -14.41 4.09
C ARG A 77 -2.54 -13.42 2.98
N MET A 78 -1.80 -12.32 2.86
CA MET A 78 -1.98 -11.37 1.74
C MET A 78 -1.67 -12.02 0.40
N ASN A 79 -0.62 -12.83 0.31
CA ASN A 79 -0.27 -13.54 -0.92
C ASN A 79 -1.33 -14.56 -1.31
N GLU A 80 -1.82 -15.35 -0.34
CA GLU A 80 -2.92 -16.30 -0.56
C GLU A 80 -4.18 -15.60 -1.07
N LEU A 81 -4.58 -14.49 -0.44
CA LEU A 81 -5.73 -13.70 -0.90
C LEU A 81 -5.52 -13.13 -2.31
N SER A 82 -4.31 -12.67 -2.62
CA SER A 82 -3.97 -12.17 -3.97
C SER A 82 -4.08 -13.25 -5.04
N GLU A 83 -3.66 -14.48 -4.71
CA GLU A 83 -3.78 -15.64 -5.59
C GLU A 83 -5.24 -16.02 -5.80
N GLN A 84 -6.03 -16.07 -4.72
CA GLN A 84 -7.48 -16.30 -4.78
C GLN A 84 -8.19 -15.26 -5.65
N ILE A 85 -7.89 -13.96 -5.48
CA ILE A 85 -8.45 -12.88 -6.30
C ILE A 85 -8.10 -13.07 -7.78
N SER A 86 -6.86 -13.47 -8.07
CA SER A 86 -6.41 -13.74 -9.44
C SER A 86 -7.17 -14.93 -10.04
N GLY A 87 -7.39 -15.99 -9.27
CA GLY A 87 -8.21 -17.14 -9.66
C GLY A 87 -9.66 -16.75 -9.98
N ILE A 88 -10.31 -16.02 -9.08
CA ILE A 88 -11.69 -15.53 -9.27
C ILE A 88 -11.79 -14.66 -10.53
N LYS A 89 -10.80 -13.79 -10.77
CA LYS A 89 -10.75 -12.96 -11.97
C LYS A 89 -10.68 -13.80 -13.26
N SER A 90 -9.92 -14.90 -13.25
CA SER A 90 -9.85 -15.83 -14.38
C SER A 90 -11.19 -16.51 -14.63
N GLN A 91 -11.81 -17.05 -13.56
CA GLN A 91 -13.12 -17.70 -13.63
C GLN A 91 -14.20 -16.75 -14.15
N LEU A 92 -14.21 -15.49 -13.68
CA LEU A 92 -15.16 -14.48 -14.16
C LEU A 92 -14.97 -14.21 -15.66
N LYS A 93 -13.73 -14.16 -16.15
CA LYS A 93 -13.43 -13.97 -17.56
C LYS A 93 -13.95 -15.14 -18.41
N GLU A 94 -13.80 -16.38 -17.94
CA GLU A 94 -14.34 -17.56 -18.62
C GLU A 94 -15.87 -17.52 -18.68
N VAL A 95 -16.54 -17.17 -17.58
CA VAL A 95 -18.00 -17.01 -17.55
C VAL A 95 -18.46 -15.94 -18.55
N LEU A 96 -17.79 -14.80 -18.61
CA LEU A 96 -18.11 -13.74 -19.58
C LEU A 96 -17.92 -14.19 -21.04
N ASP A 97 -16.89 -14.99 -21.32
CA ASP A 97 -16.67 -15.55 -22.67
C ASP A 97 -17.75 -16.57 -23.04
N LEU A 98 -18.16 -17.43 -22.10
CA LEU A 98 -19.27 -18.37 -22.28
C LEU A 98 -20.59 -17.66 -22.51
N MET A 99 -20.90 -16.61 -21.74
CA MET A 99 -22.10 -15.78 -21.95
C MET A 99 -22.08 -15.13 -23.34
N SER A 100 -20.94 -14.58 -23.75
CA SER A 100 -20.77 -13.97 -25.08
C SER A 100 -20.98 -14.98 -26.23
N LYS A 101 -20.54 -16.23 -26.05
CA LYS A 101 -20.79 -17.31 -27.01
C LYS A 101 -22.26 -17.70 -27.04
N LEU A 102 -22.92 -17.76 -25.89
CA LEU A 102 -24.34 -18.10 -25.78
C LEU A 102 -25.23 -17.04 -26.44
N GLU A 103 -24.93 -15.76 -26.25
CA GLU A 103 -25.61 -14.65 -26.93
C GLU A 103 -25.46 -14.74 -28.45
N LYS A 104 -24.27 -15.09 -28.94
CA LYS A 104 -24.03 -15.32 -30.38
C LYS A 104 -24.78 -16.54 -30.92
N SER A 105 -24.93 -17.61 -30.14
CA SER A 105 -25.68 -18.80 -30.57
C SER A 105 -27.20 -18.61 -30.53
N ASN A 106 -27.71 -17.77 -29.63
CA ASN A 106 -29.14 -17.46 -29.50
C ASN A 106 -29.58 -16.25 -30.33
N SER A 107 -28.65 -15.57 -31.00
CA SER A 107 -28.98 -14.58 -32.02
C SER A 107 -29.69 -15.31 -33.16
N PRO A 108 -30.95 -14.98 -33.51
CA PRO A 108 -31.61 -15.62 -34.63
C PRO A 108 -30.74 -15.38 -35.87
N LYS A 109 -30.31 -16.47 -36.52
CA LYS A 109 -29.71 -16.39 -37.85
C LYS A 109 -30.73 -15.70 -38.74
N GLN A 110 -30.61 -14.39 -38.90
CA GLN A 110 -31.19 -13.71 -40.05
C GLN A 110 -30.54 -14.40 -41.24
N LYS A 111 -31.29 -15.33 -41.86
CA LYS A 111 -31.07 -15.74 -43.24
C LYS A 111 -31.22 -14.47 -44.06
N ILE A 112 -30.15 -13.69 -44.15
CA ILE A 112 -30.00 -12.76 -45.26
C ILE A 112 -29.73 -13.69 -46.43
N SER A 113 -30.80 -13.94 -47.20
CA SER A 113 -30.69 -14.41 -48.57
C SER A 113 -29.71 -13.48 -49.27
N GLU A 114 -28.46 -13.91 -49.40
CA GLU A 114 -27.50 -13.31 -50.32
C GLU A 114 -27.99 -13.58 -51.74
N GLU A 115 -28.95 -12.78 -52.20
CA GLU A 115 -28.96 -12.47 -53.63
C GLU A 115 -27.68 -11.68 -53.92
N PRO A 116 -26.89 -12.08 -54.94
CA PRO A 116 -25.67 -11.37 -55.27
C PRO A 116 -26.07 -9.96 -55.70
N LYS A 117 -25.77 -8.96 -54.86
CA LYS A 117 -25.85 -7.55 -55.24
C LYS A 117 -24.87 -7.34 -56.39
N LYS A 118 -25.36 -7.43 -57.63
CA LYS A 118 -24.68 -6.90 -58.79
C LYS A 118 -24.58 -5.38 -58.59
N SER A 119 -23.45 -4.92 -58.08
CA SER A 119 -23.08 -3.51 -58.07
C SER A 119 -22.71 -3.09 -59.49
N ALA A 120 -23.71 -2.91 -60.34
CA ALA A 120 -23.54 -2.06 -61.51
C ALA A 120 -23.59 -0.59 -61.03
N PRO A 121 -22.69 0.29 -61.47
CA PRO A 121 -22.83 1.73 -61.26
C PRO A 121 -24.18 2.17 -61.84
N ILE A 122 -25.02 2.80 -61.02
CA ILE A 122 -26.30 3.36 -61.47
C ILE A 122 -25.96 4.55 -62.37
N ASP A 123 -26.22 4.40 -63.67
CA ASP A 123 -26.13 5.50 -64.64
C ASP A 123 -27.24 6.52 -64.32
N ARG A 124 -26.82 7.70 -63.84
CA ARG A 124 -27.72 8.78 -63.45
C ARG A 124 -28.55 9.33 -64.62
N ASN A 125 -28.18 9.02 -65.86
CA ASN A 125 -28.87 9.50 -67.05
C ASN A 125 -30.02 8.59 -67.52
N ASN A 126 -30.23 7.43 -66.88
CA ASN A 126 -31.22 6.44 -67.34
C ASN A 126 -32.09 5.89 -66.20
N VAL A 127 -32.40 6.73 -65.20
CA VAL A 127 -33.34 6.40 -64.13
C VAL A 127 -34.73 6.92 -64.52
N SER A 128 -35.73 6.03 -64.63
CA SER A 128 -37.10 6.44 -64.91
C SER A 128 -37.70 7.14 -63.68
N PRO A 129 -38.53 8.19 -63.83
CA PRO A 129 -39.21 8.82 -62.69
C PRO A 129 -40.02 7.84 -61.82
N ASP A 130 -40.47 6.72 -62.38
CA ASP A 130 -41.18 5.65 -61.65
C ASP A 130 -40.29 4.87 -60.67
N ASP A 131 -38.97 4.92 -60.84
CA ASP A 131 -37.99 4.29 -59.95
C ASP A 131 -37.69 5.13 -58.71
N VAL A 132 -38.09 6.41 -58.71
CA VAL A 132 -37.85 7.38 -57.62
C VAL A 132 -39.18 7.80 -56.97
N GLN A 133 -40.13 6.88 -56.85
CA GLN A 133 -41.35 7.13 -56.11
C GLN A 133 -41.07 7.20 -54.61
N ILE A 134 -41.25 8.38 -54.02
CA ILE A 134 -41.05 8.68 -52.59
C ILE A 134 -41.90 7.76 -51.70
N ASP A 135 -43.03 7.27 -52.20
CA ASP A 135 -43.91 6.34 -51.47
C ASP A 135 -43.24 5.00 -51.13
N LYS A 136 -42.20 4.58 -51.87
CA LYS A 136 -41.39 3.39 -51.55
C LYS A 136 -40.30 3.64 -50.50
N ILE A 137 -39.98 4.90 -50.20
CA ILE A 137 -38.94 5.27 -49.22
C ILE A 137 -39.48 5.24 -47.79
N PHE A 138 -40.81 5.38 -47.61
CA PHE A 138 -41.44 5.48 -46.28
C PHE A 138 -42.25 4.25 -45.85
N TYR A 139 -41.99 3.07 -46.41
CA TYR A 139 -42.70 1.84 -46.01
C TYR A 139 -41.88 0.91 -45.10
N TYR A 140 -41.33 1.45 -44.01
CA TYR A 140 -40.96 0.67 -42.82
C TYR A 140 -41.19 1.52 -41.56
N GLY A 141 -42.46 1.70 -41.23
CA GLY A 141 -42.89 2.47 -40.08
C GLY A 141 -44.39 2.39 -39.86
N GLN A 142 -44.95 1.19 -39.75
CA GLN A 142 -46.26 1.01 -39.14
C GLN A 142 -46.17 0.04 -37.95
N LYS A 143 -46.69 0.58 -36.85
CA LYS A 143 -46.87 0.13 -35.46
C LYS A 143 -46.91 -1.37 -35.18
#